data_AF-A0A951M833-F1
#
_entry.id   AF-A0A951M833-F1
#
_cell.length_a   1.000
_cell.length_b   1.000
_cell.length_c   1.000
_cell.angle_alpha   90.00
_cell.angle_beta   90.00
_cell.angle_gamma   90.00
#
_symmetry.space_group_name_H-M   'P 1'
#
loop_
_entity.id
_entity.type
_entity.pdbx_description
1 polymer ?
#
loop_
_entity_poly.entity_id
_entity_poly.type
_entity_poly.pdbx_seq_one_letter_code
_entity_poly.pdbx_strand_id
1 'polypeptide(L)'
;MKASFFVGLRPIRLAAFACAGALLWLASLLLADLGNAQANGSPSSGTTAASKIGVISRLVPDLASLPETETLRVLYQWQGLAPESPVAVEYSLALKSDVFEGKAVHTQEKAPPNKNVSGVAPGNGNRVIVEKTDVAIPRDVVRAFLHTVLNTSAEEKDYVPRLDHTDDYPSLAFEVPGPNGNAVIGTASQPMSLNGHLSRAPWVIFYADHTYVISTDEIDAALEPLSKYFVKHSRPDSPYVTFPSRHSPKP
;
A
#
# COMPACT_ATOMS: atom_id res chain seq x y z
N MET A 1 -2.54 -55.92 32.40
CA MET A 1 -2.26 -54.47 32.43
C MET A 1 -1.39 -54.09 31.24
N LYS A 2 -1.94 -53.36 30.28
CA LYS A 2 -1.24 -52.56 29.25
C LYS A 2 -2.32 -51.80 28.46
N ALA A 3 -2.51 -50.53 28.80
CA ALA A 3 -3.37 -49.62 28.05
C ALA A 3 -2.47 -48.74 27.17
N SER A 4 -2.71 -48.75 25.87
CA SER A 4 -2.00 -47.93 24.89
C SER A 4 -2.85 -46.70 24.58
N PHE A 5 -2.31 -45.51 24.82
CA PHE A 5 -2.87 -44.24 24.38
C PHE A 5 -2.33 -43.92 22.98
N PHE A 6 -3.22 -43.81 21.99
CA PHE A 6 -2.92 -43.28 20.66
C PHE A 6 -3.31 -41.80 20.65
N VAL A 7 -2.33 -40.90 20.54
CA VAL A 7 -2.55 -39.46 20.34
C VAL A 7 -2.54 -39.19 18.84
N GLY A 8 -3.70 -38.81 18.29
CA GLY A 8 -3.87 -38.42 16.90
C GLY A 8 -3.41 -36.97 16.65
N LEU A 9 -2.27 -36.81 15.98
CA LEU A 9 -1.84 -35.55 15.39
C LEU A 9 -2.55 -35.37 14.04
N ARG A 10 -3.40 -34.34 13.92
CA ARG A 10 -3.94 -33.90 12.64
C ARG A 10 -2.89 -33.06 11.90
N PRO A 11 -2.69 -33.25 10.59
CA PRO A 11 -1.82 -32.37 9.80
C PRO A 11 -2.54 -31.03 9.54
N ILE A 12 -1.94 -29.94 10.01
CA ILE A 12 -2.26 -28.58 9.60
C ILE A 12 -1.81 -28.44 8.14
N ARG A 13 -2.78 -28.31 7.22
CA ARG A 13 -2.50 -28.00 5.82
C ARG A 13 -2.11 -26.53 5.72
N LEU A 14 -0.84 -26.25 5.44
CA LEU A 14 -0.40 -24.97 4.90
C LEU A 14 -1.05 -24.78 3.52
N ALA A 15 -1.98 -23.84 3.42
CA ALA A 15 -2.45 -23.33 2.13
C ALA A 15 -1.36 -22.37 1.60
N ALA A 16 -0.60 -22.86 0.64
CA ALA A 16 0.47 -22.17 -0.05
C ALA A 16 -0.05 -21.56 -1.36
N PHE A 17 0.17 -20.25 -1.51
CA PHE A 17 0.34 -19.50 -2.76
C PHE A 17 -0.80 -19.41 -3.79
N ALA A 18 -1.53 -18.29 -3.71
CA ALA A 18 -2.08 -17.58 -4.88
C ALA A 18 -2.24 -16.08 -4.52
N CYS A 19 -1.15 -15.31 -4.47
CA CYS A 19 -1.18 -13.87 -4.12
C CYS A 19 -0.11 -13.06 -4.89
N ALA A 20 0.03 -13.31 -6.20
CA ALA A 20 0.91 -12.52 -7.08
C ALA A 20 0.14 -11.56 -8.02
N GLY A 21 -1.20 -11.54 -7.98
CA GLY A 21 -2.03 -10.84 -8.98
C GLY A 21 -2.30 -9.36 -8.70
N ALA A 22 -2.58 -8.97 -7.45
CA ALA A 22 -3.00 -7.59 -7.13
C ALA A 22 -1.89 -6.54 -7.35
N LEU A 23 -0.64 -6.98 -7.20
CA LEU A 23 0.56 -6.14 -7.26
C LEU A 23 0.95 -5.72 -8.68
N LEU A 24 0.73 -6.62 -9.66
CA LEU A 24 0.85 -6.28 -11.07
C LEU A 24 -0.26 -5.33 -11.49
N TRP A 25 -1.40 -5.30 -10.79
CA TRP A 25 -2.56 -4.51 -11.20
C TRP A 25 -2.44 -3.01 -10.86
N LEU A 26 -1.93 -2.64 -9.68
CA LEU A 26 -1.63 -1.23 -9.36
C LEU A 26 -0.53 -0.67 -10.29
N ALA A 27 0.48 -1.48 -10.63
CA ALA A 27 1.49 -1.12 -11.63
C ALA A 27 0.93 -1.12 -13.07
N SER A 28 0.03 -2.04 -13.43
CA SER A 28 -0.63 -2.08 -14.73
C SER A 28 -1.64 -0.95 -14.92
N LEU A 29 -2.30 -0.47 -13.86
CA LEU A 29 -3.14 0.73 -13.90
C LEU A 29 -2.30 1.99 -14.15
N LEU A 30 -1.13 2.10 -13.53
CA LEU A 30 -0.17 3.18 -13.80
C LEU A 30 0.46 3.10 -15.20
N LEU A 31 0.69 1.89 -15.75
CA LEU A 31 1.25 1.73 -17.10
C LEU A 31 0.19 1.79 -18.23
N ALA A 32 -1.07 1.46 -17.98
CA ALA A 32 -2.11 1.46 -19.01
C ALA A 32 -2.51 2.90 -19.45
N ASP A 33 -2.33 3.90 -18.59
CA ASP A 33 -2.74 5.28 -18.88
C ASP A 33 -1.71 6.07 -19.70
N LEU A 34 -0.44 5.63 -19.74
CA LEU A 34 0.60 6.26 -20.57
C LEU A 34 0.57 5.79 -22.04
N GLY A 35 -0.23 4.76 -22.37
CA GLY A 35 -0.17 4.08 -23.66
C GLY A 35 -1.28 4.41 -24.66
N ASN A 36 -2.33 5.15 -24.29
CA ASN A 36 -3.55 5.19 -25.10
C ASN A 36 -4.12 6.60 -25.34
N ALA A 37 -3.26 7.52 -25.78
CA ALA A 37 -3.68 8.78 -26.37
C ALA A 37 -3.78 8.68 -27.92
N GLN A 38 -4.67 7.84 -28.45
CA GLN A 38 -5.31 8.03 -29.78
C GLN A 38 -6.20 6.82 -30.16
N ALA A 39 -7.52 6.95 -29.99
CA ALA A 39 -8.49 6.34 -30.91
C ALA A 39 -9.85 7.02 -30.77
N ASN A 40 -10.26 7.70 -31.84
CA ASN A 40 -11.62 8.19 -32.05
C ASN A 40 -12.62 7.03 -31.96
N GLY A 41 -13.50 7.02 -30.95
CA GLY A 41 -14.54 6.03 -30.77
C GLY A 41 -15.84 6.66 -30.28
N SER A 42 -16.95 6.32 -30.96
CA SER A 42 -18.31 6.80 -30.78
C SER A 42 -18.78 6.93 -29.32
N PRO A 43 -19.64 7.92 -29.00
CA PRO A 43 -20.19 8.08 -27.66
C PRO A 43 -21.13 6.91 -27.34
N SER A 44 -20.64 5.94 -26.57
CA SER A 44 -21.52 4.98 -25.91
C SER A 44 -22.30 5.73 -24.84
N SER A 45 -23.63 5.66 -24.90
CA SER A 45 -24.55 6.15 -23.87
C SER A 45 -24.35 5.38 -22.57
N GLY A 46 -23.27 5.70 -21.85
CA GLY A 46 -23.03 5.21 -20.51
C GLY A 46 -24.06 5.84 -19.58
N THR A 47 -24.95 5.02 -19.04
CA THR A 47 -25.69 5.36 -17.84
C THR A 47 -24.65 5.64 -16.75
N THR A 48 -24.39 6.92 -16.48
CA THR A 48 -23.59 7.35 -15.33
C THR A 48 -24.29 6.82 -14.08
N ALA A 49 -23.85 5.68 -13.57
CA ALA A 49 -24.27 5.21 -12.27
C ALA A 49 -23.99 6.35 -11.29
N ALA A 50 -25.01 6.78 -10.55
CA ALA A 50 -24.87 7.88 -9.60
C ALA A 50 -23.73 7.55 -8.62
N SER A 51 -22.71 8.40 -8.60
CA SER A 51 -21.57 8.28 -7.68
C SER A 51 -22.08 8.22 -6.24
N LYS A 52 -21.72 7.15 -5.52
CA LYS A 52 -22.12 6.97 -4.12
C LYS A 52 -21.07 7.63 -3.24
N ILE A 53 -21.52 8.58 -2.42
CA ILE A 53 -20.68 9.25 -1.42
C ILE A 53 -21.15 8.81 -0.03
N GLY A 54 -20.21 8.46 0.84
CA GLY A 54 -20.52 8.08 2.21
C GLY A 54 -19.32 7.57 2.99
N VAL A 55 -19.55 7.23 4.24
CA VAL A 55 -18.54 6.60 5.10
C VAL A 55 -18.28 5.17 4.63
N ILE A 56 -17.01 4.76 4.54
CA ILE A 56 -16.61 3.43 4.02
C ILE A 56 -17.37 2.28 4.69
N SER A 57 -17.48 2.28 6.02
CA SER A 57 -18.21 1.22 6.76
C SER A 57 -19.69 1.10 6.39
N ARG A 58 -20.30 2.15 5.84
CA ARG A 58 -21.69 2.13 5.32
C ARG A 58 -21.75 1.77 3.84
N LEU A 59 -20.77 2.21 3.05
CA LEU A 59 -20.67 1.88 1.63
C LEU A 59 -20.31 0.41 1.42
N VAL A 60 -19.46 -0.15 2.27
CA VAL A 60 -18.92 -1.51 2.18
C VAL A 60 -18.93 -2.20 3.55
N PRO A 61 -20.12 -2.64 4.03
CA PRO A 61 -20.24 -3.27 5.35
C PRO A 61 -19.34 -4.50 5.55
N ASP A 62 -18.99 -5.20 4.47
CA ASP A 62 -18.12 -6.38 4.50
C ASP A 62 -16.70 -6.06 5.01
N LEU A 63 -16.27 -4.81 4.94
CA LEU A 63 -14.97 -4.37 5.45
C LEU A 63 -14.97 -4.07 6.96
N ALA A 64 -16.11 -4.20 7.65
CA ALA A 64 -16.21 -3.91 9.09
C ALA A 64 -15.25 -4.76 9.95
N SER A 65 -14.82 -5.93 9.47
CA SER A 65 -13.90 -6.83 10.17
C SER A 65 -12.42 -6.55 9.93
N LEU A 66 -12.04 -5.62 9.03
CA LEU A 66 -10.63 -5.31 8.76
C LEU A 66 -9.80 -5.00 10.02
N PRO A 67 -10.29 -4.26 11.03
CA PRO A 67 -9.53 -3.96 12.24
C PRO A 67 -9.19 -5.19 13.09
N GLU A 68 -9.83 -6.33 12.80
CA GLU A 68 -9.58 -7.63 13.44
C GLU A 68 -8.71 -8.57 12.59
N THR A 69 -8.05 -8.03 11.55
CA THR A 69 -7.15 -8.82 10.71
C THR A 69 -6.02 -9.48 11.51
N GLU A 70 -5.64 -10.68 11.11
CA GLU A 70 -4.49 -11.40 11.65
C GLU A 70 -3.25 -11.29 10.76
N THR A 71 -3.39 -10.76 9.54
CA THR A 71 -2.25 -10.56 8.63
C THR A 71 -2.33 -9.20 7.99
N LEU A 72 -1.16 -8.59 7.82
CA LEU A 72 -1.03 -7.29 7.19
C LEU A 72 0.15 -7.33 6.25
N ARG A 73 -0.07 -6.90 5.01
CA ARG A 73 1.01 -6.67 4.06
C ARG A 73 1.05 -5.19 3.71
N VAL A 74 2.24 -4.60 3.82
CA VAL A 74 2.46 -3.19 3.47
C VAL A 74 3.48 -3.13 2.36
N LEU A 75 3.19 -2.36 1.34
CA LEU A 75 4.05 -2.16 0.20
C LEU A 75 4.33 -0.69 0.06
N TYR A 76 5.61 -0.34 0.16
CA TYR A 76 6.09 0.99 -0.16
C TYR A 76 6.98 0.87 -1.39
N GLN A 77 6.63 1.55 -2.47
CA GLN A 77 7.39 1.50 -3.71
C GLN A 77 7.72 2.90 -4.17
N TRP A 78 8.88 3.01 -4.80
CA TRP A 78 9.25 4.18 -5.58
C TRP A 78 9.59 3.74 -6.98
N GLN A 79 8.83 4.25 -7.94
CA GLN A 79 9.18 4.17 -9.35
C GLN A 79 9.62 5.56 -9.80
N GLY A 80 10.62 5.65 -10.65
CA GLY A 80 11.19 6.94 -11.02
C GLY A 80 12.50 6.83 -11.78
N LEU A 81 13.04 7.97 -12.20
CA LEU A 81 14.27 8.04 -12.99
C LEU A 81 15.55 8.17 -12.16
N ALA A 82 15.42 8.15 -10.83
CA ALA A 82 16.59 8.19 -9.95
C ALA A 82 17.52 6.97 -10.19
N PRO A 83 18.85 7.12 -10.09
CA PRO A 83 19.81 6.02 -10.32
C PRO A 83 19.61 4.78 -9.43
N GLU A 84 18.93 4.99 -8.31
CA GLU A 84 18.65 4.01 -7.27
C GLU A 84 17.24 3.40 -7.39
N SER A 85 16.45 3.81 -8.38
CA SER A 85 15.09 3.31 -8.63
C SER A 85 15.07 2.14 -9.65
N PRO A 86 14.04 1.28 -9.59
CA PRO A 86 12.99 1.22 -8.57
C PRO A 86 13.50 0.73 -7.20
N VAL A 87 12.92 1.32 -6.15
CA VAL A 87 13.09 0.90 -4.75
C VAL A 87 11.76 0.35 -4.25
N ALA A 88 11.78 -0.76 -3.52
CA ALA A 88 10.59 -1.29 -2.87
C ALA A 88 10.93 -1.80 -1.47
N VAL A 89 10.03 -1.54 -0.53
CA VAL A 89 10.04 -2.15 0.80
C VAL A 89 8.71 -2.87 0.98
N GLU A 90 8.78 -4.17 1.21
CA GLU A 90 7.62 -5.01 1.46
C GLU A 90 7.64 -5.51 2.90
N TYR A 91 6.56 -5.27 3.63
CA TYR A 91 6.32 -5.76 4.98
C TYR A 91 5.34 -6.93 4.88
N SER A 92 5.72 -8.10 5.36
CA SER A 92 4.82 -9.25 5.51
C SER A 92 4.70 -9.57 7.00
N LEU A 93 3.55 -9.21 7.59
CA LEU A 93 3.33 -9.25 9.03
C LEU A 93 2.16 -10.19 9.37
N ALA A 94 2.32 -10.95 10.45
CA ALA A 94 1.29 -11.79 11.03
C ALA A 94 1.12 -11.46 12.51
N LEU A 95 -0.12 -11.42 12.98
CA LEU A 95 -0.47 -11.18 14.37
C LEU A 95 -0.03 -12.38 15.22
N LYS A 96 0.81 -12.11 16.22
CA LYS A 96 1.15 -13.06 17.28
C LYS A 96 0.85 -12.40 18.61
N SER A 97 -0.11 -12.97 19.34
CA SER A 97 -0.68 -12.34 20.54
C SER A 97 -1.26 -10.95 20.20
N ASP A 98 -0.62 -9.86 20.62
CA ASP A 98 -1.07 -8.49 20.39
C ASP A 98 -0.09 -7.65 19.56
N VAL A 99 0.81 -8.31 18.82
CA VAL A 99 1.82 -7.65 17.98
C VAL A 99 1.83 -8.28 16.59
N PHE A 100 1.80 -7.45 15.56
CA PHE A 100 2.08 -7.85 14.18
C PHE A 100 3.60 -7.98 14.02
N GLU A 101 4.06 -9.22 13.85
CA GLU A 101 5.47 -9.54 13.70
C GLU A 101 5.76 -10.06 12.29
N GLY A 102 6.93 -9.70 11.75
CA GLY A 102 7.37 -10.24 10.48
C GLY A 102 8.65 -9.58 9.97
N LYS A 103 8.78 -9.53 8.64
CA LYS A 103 9.96 -8.99 7.99
C LYS A 103 9.59 -7.83 7.07
N ALA A 104 10.41 -6.79 7.09
CA ALA A 104 10.54 -5.85 5.99
C ALA A 104 11.64 -6.36 5.04
N VAL A 105 11.35 -6.39 3.74
CA VAL A 105 12.29 -6.78 2.69
C VAL A 105 12.51 -5.59 1.77
N HIS A 106 13.73 -5.05 1.79
CA HIS A 106 14.15 -3.95 0.94
C HIS A 106 14.74 -4.52 -0.35
N THR A 107 14.16 -4.12 -1.48
CA THR A 107 14.61 -4.49 -2.83
C THR A 107 14.97 -3.24 -3.61
N GLN A 108 16.09 -3.30 -4.32
CA GLN A 108 16.55 -2.25 -5.22
C GLN A 108 16.94 -2.87 -6.57
N GLU A 109 16.63 -2.18 -7.66
CA GLU A 109 17.17 -2.54 -8.98
C GLU A 109 18.56 -1.93 -9.11
N LYS A 110 19.57 -2.77 -9.34
CA LYS A 110 20.92 -2.29 -9.61
C LYS A 110 21.11 -2.15 -11.12
N ALA A 111 21.41 -0.93 -11.58
CA ALA A 111 21.82 -0.71 -12.96
C ALA A 111 23.02 -1.63 -13.29
N PRO A 112 23.00 -2.36 -14.42
CA PRO A 112 24.10 -3.26 -14.77
C PRO A 112 25.41 -2.46 -14.90
N PRO A 113 26.52 -2.93 -14.30
CA PRO A 113 27.75 -2.14 -14.11
C PRO A 113 28.48 -1.73 -15.40
N ASN A 114 28.04 -2.16 -16.59
CA ASN A 114 28.79 -2.05 -17.84
C ASN A 114 27.97 -1.69 -19.09
N LYS A 115 26.82 -1.01 -18.96
CA LYS A 115 26.09 -0.50 -20.14
C LYS A 115 25.80 0.99 -20.02
N ASN A 116 26.69 1.80 -20.59
CA ASN A 116 26.38 3.12 -21.14
C ASN A 116 25.43 2.98 -22.35
N VAL A 117 24.33 2.26 -22.19
CA VAL A 117 23.32 2.09 -23.23
C VAL A 117 22.13 2.91 -22.79
N SER A 118 22.12 4.18 -23.22
CA SER A 118 20.88 4.95 -23.28
C SER A 118 19.84 4.11 -24.03
N GLY A 119 18.76 3.72 -23.35
CA GLY A 119 17.64 2.99 -23.95
C GLY A 119 17.31 1.63 -23.36
N VAL A 120 17.95 1.17 -22.26
CA VAL A 120 17.41 0.02 -21.52
C VAL A 120 16.21 0.48 -20.71
N ALA A 121 15.02 -0.02 -21.08
CA ALA A 121 13.78 0.28 -20.38
C ALA A 121 13.87 -0.14 -18.89
N PRO A 122 13.32 0.66 -17.96
CA PRO A 122 13.20 0.28 -16.56
C PRO A 122 12.45 -1.06 -16.43
N GLY A 123 12.96 -1.99 -15.61
CA GLY A 123 12.33 -3.29 -15.35
C GLY A 123 13.05 -4.52 -15.90
N ASN A 124 14.24 -4.37 -16.51
CA ASN A 124 15.09 -5.48 -16.97
C ASN A 124 16.37 -5.67 -16.13
N GLY A 125 16.56 -4.87 -15.09
CA GLY A 125 17.67 -5.02 -14.15
C GLY A 125 17.43 -6.15 -13.15
N ASN A 126 18.53 -6.66 -12.60
CA ASN A 126 18.46 -7.65 -11.53
C ASN A 126 17.94 -6.96 -10.26
N ARG A 127 16.71 -7.28 -9.85
CA ARG A 127 16.20 -6.94 -8.52
C ARG A 127 17.06 -7.64 -7.47
N VAL A 128 17.71 -6.86 -6.61
CA VAL A 128 18.55 -7.38 -5.53
C VAL A 128 17.87 -7.06 -4.21
N ILE A 129 17.75 -8.08 -3.35
CA ILE A 129 17.36 -7.87 -1.95
C ILE A 129 18.57 -7.23 -1.27
N VAL A 130 18.40 -5.98 -0.85
CA VAL A 130 19.46 -5.20 -0.20
C VAL A 130 19.47 -5.47 1.30
N GLU A 131 18.29 -5.60 1.90
CA GLU A 131 18.16 -5.70 3.35
C GLU A 131 16.91 -6.50 3.75
N LYS A 132 17.01 -7.20 4.89
CA LYS A 132 15.86 -7.80 5.58
C LYS A 132 15.91 -7.41 7.06
N THR A 133 14.82 -6.84 7.55
CA THR A 133 14.76 -6.30 8.92
C THR A 133 13.54 -6.87 9.63
N ASP A 134 13.71 -7.28 10.90
CA ASP A 134 12.58 -7.68 11.74
C ASP A 134 11.72 -6.46 12.08
N VAL A 135 10.41 -6.62 12.00
CA VAL A 135 9.43 -5.57 12.30
C VAL A 135 8.40 -6.11 13.27
N ALA A 136 8.08 -5.28 14.27
CA ALA A 136 7.04 -5.53 15.26
C ALA A 136 6.17 -4.28 15.39
N ILE A 137 4.88 -4.41 15.11
CA ILE A 137 3.90 -3.31 15.20
C ILE A 137 2.81 -3.70 16.19
N PRO A 138 2.56 -2.91 17.24
CA PRO A 138 1.44 -3.16 18.15
C PRO A 138 0.09 -3.23 17.42
N ARG A 139 -0.76 -4.19 17.81
CA ARG A 139 -2.08 -4.43 17.19
C ARG A 139 -2.98 -3.21 17.27
N ASP A 140 -2.95 -2.49 18.39
CA ASP A 140 -3.76 -1.29 18.62
C ASP A 140 -3.44 -0.17 17.62
N VAL A 141 -2.17 -0.01 17.23
CA VAL A 141 -1.76 0.98 16.22
C VAL A 141 -2.31 0.65 14.84
N VAL A 142 -2.19 -0.62 14.41
CA VAL A 142 -2.77 -1.09 13.14
C VAL A 142 -4.29 -0.98 13.15
N ARG A 143 -4.91 -1.42 14.25
CA ARG A 143 -6.37 -1.36 14.44
C ARG A 143 -6.88 0.08 14.39
N ALA A 144 -6.18 1.02 15.04
CA ALA A 144 -6.54 2.44 15.02
C ALA A 144 -6.48 3.01 13.59
N PHE A 145 -5.42 2.69 12.84
CA PHE A 145 -5.32 3.08 11.42
C PHE A 145 -6.49 2.55 10.60
N LEU A 146 -6.79 1.25 10.67
CA LEU A 146 -7.88 0.64 9.92
C LEU A 146 -9.26 1.17 10.34
N HIS A 147 -9.47 1.46 11.63
CA HIS A 147 -10.69 2.12 12.08
C HIS A 147 -10.87 3.51 11.49
N THR A 148 -9.80 4.32 11.39
CA THR A 148 -9.89 5.63 10.74
C THR A 148 -10.30 5.47 9.29
N VAL A 149 -9.63 4.59 8.54
CA VAL A 149 -9.95 4.32 7.13
C VAL A 149 -11.43 3.96 6.95
N LEU A 150 -11.98 3.08 7.79
CA LEU A 150 -13.38 2.66 7.71
C LEU A 150 -14.40 3.76 8.08
N ASN A 151 -13.97 4.77 8.82
CA ASN A 151 -14.82 5.88 9.28
C ASN A 151 -14.67 7.14 8.44
N THR A 152 -13.71 7.18 7.52
CA THR A 152 -13.53 8.30 6.58
C THR A 152 -14.57 8.24 5.45
N SER A 153 -14.97 9.42 4.98
CA SER A 153 -15.85 9.57 3.82
C SER A 153 -15.10 9.29 2.53
N ALA A 154 -15.74 8.53 1.63
CA ALA A 154 -15.22 8.24 0.30
C ALA A 154 -16.30 8.43 -0.77
N GLU A 155 -15.84 8.43 -2.01
CA GLU A 155 -16.66 8.48 -3.21
C GLU A 155 -16.35 7.25 -4.08
N GLU A 156 -17.39 6.53 -4.52
CA GLU A 156 -17.25 5.43 -5.47
C GLU A 156 -16.99 5.99 -6.89
N LYS A 157 -15.71 6.03 -7.30
CA LYS A 157 -15.26 6.55 -8.60
C LYS A 157 -13.88 6.02 -8.98
N ASP A 158 -13.46 6.27 -10.21
CA ASP A 158 -12.11 5.94 -10.67
C ASP A 158 -11.04 6.72 -9.89
N TYR A 159 -9.95 6.03 -9.57
CA TYR A 159 -8.82 6.62 -8.87
C TYR A 159 -7.91 7.37 -9.85
N VAL A 160 -7.72 8.66 -9.59
CA VAL A 160 -6.75 9.49 -10.30
C VAL A 160 -5.72 9.98 -9.29
N PRO A 161 -4.47 9.50 -9.34
CA PRO A 161 -3.42 9.95 -8.42
C PRO A 161 -3.03 11.41 -8.71
N ARG A 162 -2.58 12.13 -7.69
CA ARG A 162 -1.93 13.43 -7.90
C ARG A 162 -0.47 13.20 -8.31
N LEU A 163 -0.11 13.63 -9.52
CA LEU A 163 1.22 13.49 -10.09
C LEU A 163 1.67 14.87 -10.62
N ASP A 164 2.36 15.63 -9.78
CA ASP A 164 2.86 16.97 -10.10
C ASP A 164 4.23 16.92 -10.80
N HIS A 165 5.00 15.84 -10.57
CA HIS A 165 6.31 15.57 -11.18
C HIS A 165 6.33 14.23 -11.94
N THR A 166 7.11 14.14 -13.01
CA THR A 166 7.16 12.94 -13.87
C THR A 166 8.27 11.95 -13.52
N ASP A 167 9.11 12.27 -12.54
CA ASP A 167 10.25 11.46 -12.13
C ASP A 167 10.04 10.74 -10.80
N ASP A 168 8.94 11.03 -10.09
CA ASP A 168 8.66 10.53 -8.76
C ASP A 168 7.28 9.87 -8.66
N TYR A 169 7.24 8.55 -8.61
CA TYR A 169 5.99 7.79 -8.48
C TYR A 169 6.02 6.98 -7.19
N PRO A 170 5.84 7.65 -6.04
CA PRO A 170 5.74 6.96 -4.77
C PRO A 170 4.38 6.26 -4.67
N SER A 171 4.39 5.01 -4.24
CA SER A 171 3.16 4.32 -3.85
C SER A 171 3.29 3.69 -2.48
N LEU A 172 2.18 3.72 -1.74
CA LEU A 172 2.00 3.07 -0.46
C LEU A 172 0.69 2.30 -0.51
N ALA A 173 0.73 1.01 -0.20
CA ALA A 173 -0.44 0.15 -0.18
C ALA A 173 -0.43 -0.76 1.05
N PHE A 174 -1.61 -0.96 1.62
CA PHE A 174 -1.92 -1.89 2.68
C PHE A 174 -2.86 -2.94 2.09
N GLU A 175 -2.41 -4.18 2.02
CA GLU A 175 -3.25 -5.31 1.65
C GLU A 175 -3.71 -6.01 2.92
N VAL A 176 -5.03 -6.04 3.11
CA VAL A 176 -5.68 -6.64 4.28
C VAL A 176 -6.69 -7.67 3.81
N PRO A 177 -6.65 -8.92 4.30
CA PRO A 177 -7.66 -9.90 3.93
C PRO A 177 -9.06 -9.45 4.38
N GLY A 178 -10.01 -9.50 3.46
CA GLY A 178 -11.44 -9.29 3.72
C GLY A 178 -12.27 -10.52 3.32
N PRO A 179 -13.58 -10.52 3.60
CA PRO A 179 -14.46 -11.65 3.31
C PRO A 179 -14.53 -12.05 1.83
N ASN A 180 -14.49 -11.07 0.91
CA ASN A 180 -14.58 -11.29 -0.54
C ASN A 180 -13.24 -11.09 -1.26
N GLY A 181 -12.13 -11.32 -0.54
CA GLY A 181 -10.77 -11.11 -1.06
C GLY A 181 -10.05 -9.98 -0.33
N ASN A 182 -8.87 -9.63 -0.82
CA ASN A 182 -8.05 -8.61 -0.16
C ASN A 182 -8.61 -7.22 -0.45
N ALA A 183 -8.79 -6.42 0.60
CA ALA A 183 -8.94 -4.99 0.49
C ALA A 183 -7.56 -4.36 0.31
N VAL A 184 -7.41 -3.49 -0.68
CA VAL A 184 -6.17 -2.73 -0.90
C VAL A 184 -6.44 -1.27 -0.59
N ILE A 185 -5.85 -0.76 0.50
CA ILE A 185 -5.93 0.64 0.92
C ILE A 185 -4.60 1.29 0.55
N GLY A 186 -4.59 2.34 -0.27
CA GLY A 186 -3.33 2.92 -0.68
C GLY A 186 -3.41 4.28 -1.33
N THR A 187 -2.26 4.77 -1.75
CA THR A 187 -2.11 5.99 -2.54
C THR A 187 -0.89 5.84 -3.45
N ALA A 188 -1.01 6.31 -4.68
CA ALA A 188 0.10 6.54 -5.61
C ALA A 188 0.29 8.06 -5.86
N SER A 189 -0.32 8.90 -5.02
CA SER A 189 -0.25 10.35 -5.13
C SER A 189 1.06 10.87 -4.54
N GLN A 190 1.67 11.81 -5.24
CA GLN A 190 2.79 12.58 -4.71
C GLN A 190 2.37 13.44 -3.52
N PRO A 191 3.22 13.57 -2.49
CA PRO A 191 2.90 14.31 -1.30
C PRO A 191 2.96 15.81 -1.60
N MET A 192 1.98 16.55 -1.11
CA MET A 192 1.91 18.01 -1.20
C MET A 192 1.85 18.61 0.20
N SER A 193 2.51 19.76 0.41
CA SER A 193 2.33 20.53 1.64
C SER A 193 1.05 21.35 1.56
N LEU A 194 0.08 21.05 2.43
CA LEU A 194 -1.17 21.79 2.58
C LEU A 194 -1.21 22.36 4.00
N ASN A 195 -1.20 23.70 4.12
CA ASN A 195 -1.22 24.39 5.43
C ASN A 195 -0.13 23.90 6.41
N GLY A 196 1.08 23.63 5.89
CA GLY A 196 2.21 23.13 6.68
C GLY A 196 2.16 21.64 7.05
N HIS A 197 1.18 20.90 6.52
CA HIS A 197 1.04 19.45 6.72
C HIS A 197 1.25 18.71 5.41
N LEU A 198 1.90 17.55 5.47
CA LEU A 198 2.13 16.70 4.31
C LEU A 198 0.87 15.88 4.02
N SER A 199 0.26 16.06 2.85
CA SER A 199 -0.92 15.30 2.40
C SER A 199 -0.56 14.42 1.20
N ARG A 200 -1.00 13.16 1.22
CA ARG A 200 -0.90 12.20 0.10
C ARG A 200 -2.27 11.87 -0.50
N ALA A 201 -3.29 12.65 -0.16
CA ALA A 201 -4.59 12.53 -0.81
C ALA A 201 -4.47 12.85 -2.32
N PRO A 202 -5.25 12.19 -3.19
CA PRO A 202 -6.26 11.20 -2.84
C PRO A 202 -5.66 9.84 -2.46
N TRP A 203 -6.33 9.19 -1.51
CA TRP A 203 -6.21 7.78 -1.16
C TRP A 203 -7.29 6.96 -1.88
N VAL A 204 -7.08 5.65 -1.97
CA VAL A 204 -7.98 4.71 -2.62
C VAL A 204 -8.17 3.44 -1.80
N ILE A 205 -9.37 2.87 -1.86
CA ILE A 205 -9.67 1.50 -1.43
C ILE A 205 -10.17 0.71 -2.64
N PHE A 206 -9.48 -0.36 -3.00
CA PHE A 206 -9.95 -1.35 -3.97
C PHE A 206 -10.50 -2.56 -3.22
N TYR A 207 -11.74 -2.95 -3.50
CA TYR A 207 -12.37 -4.14 -2.92
C TYR A 207 -13.54 -4.64 -3.77
N ALA A 208 -13.59 -5.94 -4.04
CA ALA A 208 -14.68 -6.60 -4.77
C ALA A 208 -15.06 -5.89 -6.10
N ASP A 209 -14.06 -5.51 -6.90
CA ASP A 209 -14.19 -4.77 -8.17
C ASP A 209 -14.70 -3.32 -8.06
N HIS A 210 -14.82 -2.80 -6.84
CA HIS A 210 -15.16 -1.40 -6.58
C HIS A 210 -13.92 -0.58 -6.20
N THR A 211 -13.97 0.71 -6.57
CA THR A 211 -12.95 1.70 -6.23
C THR A 211 -13.59 2.81 -5.41
N TYR A 212 -13.04 3.07 -4.22
CA TYR A 212 -13.49 4.14 -3.34
C TYR A 212 -12.37 5.14 -3.12
N VAL A 213 -12.58 6.40 -3.52
CA VAL A 213 -11.58 7.46 -3.45
C VAL A 213 -11.83 8.34 -2.23
N ILE A 214 -10.78 8.54 -1.44
CA ILE A 214 -10.78 9.34 -0.23
C ILE A 214 -9.91 10.57 -0.48
N SER A 215 -10.50 11.76 -0.40
CA SER A 215 -9.84 13.02 -0.77
C SER A 215 -9.42 13.86 0.44
N THR A 216 -9.57 13.35 1.65
CA THR A 216 -9.19 14.01 2.91
C THR A 216 -7.80 13.55 3.37
N ASP A 217 -7.20 14.30 4.30
CA ASP A 217 -5.92 14.01 4.94
C ASP A 217 -6.04 13.14 6.21
N GLU A 218 -7.25 12.67 6.54
CA GLU A 218 -7.51 11.85 7.72
C GLU A 218 -6.67 10.57 7.74
N ILE A 219 -6.48 9.93 6.58
CA ILE A 219 -5.65 8.73 6.47
C ILE A 219 -4.16 9.05 6.66
N ASP A 220 -3.68 10.20 6.16
CA ASP A 220 -2.30 10.63 6.41
C ASP A 220 -2.05 10.89 7.90
N ALA A 221 -3.00 11.51 8.60
CA ALA A 221 -2.93 11.71 10.03
C ALA A 221 -2.94 10.37 10.80
N ALA A 222 -3.77 9.40 10.38
CA ALA A 222 -3.82 8.07 10.97
C ALA A 222 -2.57 7.22 10.67
N LEU A 223 -1.87 7.52 9.57
CA LEU A 223 -0.63 6.86 9.21
C LEU A 223 0.55 7.29 10.09
N GLU A 224 0.54 8.52 10.63
CA GLU A 224 1.67 9.07 11.40
C GLU A 224 2.11 8.16 12.57
N PRO A 225 1.22 7.66 13.46
CA PRO A 225 1.61 6.73 14.52
C PRO A 225 2.18 5.40 13.98
N LEU A 226 1.61 4.89 12.89
CA LEU A 226 2.02 3.62 12.26
C LEU A 226 3.39 3.73 11.58
N SER A 227 3.68 4.88 10.97
CA SER A 227 4.92 5.13 10.22
C SER A 227 6.18 5.02 11.07
N LYS A 228 6.07 5.18 12.40
CA LYS A 228 7.19 5.06 13.36
C LYS A 228 7.80 3.67 13.41
N TYR A 229 7.04 2.66 12.98
CA TYR A 229 7.46 1.26 12.96
C TYR A 229 8.00 0.82 11.60
N PHE A 230 7.91 1.68 10.58
CA PHE A 230 8.47 1.41 9.27
C PHE A 230 9.99 1.60 9.28
N VAL A 231 10.69 0.71 8.58
CA VAL A 231 12.14 0.77 8.46
C VAL A 231 12.49 2.04 7.68
N LYS A 232 13.42 2.83 8.23
CA LYS A 232 13.97 3.98 7.52
C LYS A 232 14.73 3.47 6.30
N HIS A 233 14.21 3.72 5.10
CA HIS A 233 14.90 3.37 3.87
C HIS A 233 15.86 4.49 3.44
N SER A 234 16.98 4.09 2.87
CA SER A 234 18.20 4.87 2.64
C SER A 234 18.10 6.07 1.69
N ARG A 235 16.91 6.40 1.18
CA ARG A 235 16.76 7.57 0.30
C ARG A 235 16.79 8.84 1.17
N PRO A 236 17.91 9.59 1.18
CA PRO A 236 18.15 10.65 2.17
C PRO A 236 17.16 11.82 2.02
N ASP A 237 16.57 11.95 0.82
CA ASP A 237 15.70 13.06 0.43
C ASP A 237 14.23 12.63 0.34
N SER A 238 13.90 11.41 0.77
CA SER A 238 12.52 10.94 0.75
C SER A 238 11.73 11.70 1.82
N PRO A 239 10.72 12.51 1.48
CA PRO A 239 9.90 13.26 2.46
C PRO A 239 9.08 12.34 3.38
N TYR A 240 9.30 11.03 3.30
CA TYR A 240 8.54 9.97 3.94
C TYR A 240 9.10 9.55 5.31
N VAL A 241 10.30 10.02 5.69
CA VAL A 241 10.96 9.58 6.94
C VAL A 241 11.31 10.73 7.89
N THR A 242 11.39 11.96 7.40
CA THR A 242 11.48 13.15 8.26
C THR A 242 10.12 13.84 8.31
N PHE A 243 9.24 13.38 9.20
CA PHE A 243 8.29 14.32 9.79
C PHE A 243 9.13 15.41 10.46
N PRO A 244 8.93 16.70 10.15
CA PRO A 244 9.58 17.74 10.91
C PRO A 244 9.14 17.53 12.36
N SER A 245 10.07 17.08 13.20
CA SER A 245 9.85 16.98 14.64
C SER A 245 9.36 18.36 15.06
N ARG A 246 8.08 18.48 15.43
CA ARG A 246 7.51 19.76 15.87
C ARG A 246 8.47 20.30 16.93
N HIS A 247 9.23 21.33 16.59
CA HIS A 247 9.89 22.12 17.60
C HIS A 247 8.76 22.72 18.41
N SER A 248 8.50 22.14 19.58
CA SER A 248 7.71 22.77 20.60
C SER A 248 8.28 24.18 20.78
N PRO A 249 7.47 25.25 20.68
CA PRO A 249 7.93 26.56 21.08
C PRO A 249 8.43 26.44 22.52
N LYS A 250 9.68 26.81 22.76
CA LYS A 250 10.19 26.94 24.13
C LYS A 250 9.30 27.97 24.85
N PRO A 251 8.92 27.71 26.11
CA PRO A 251 8.21 28.68 26.93
C PRO A 251 9.03 29.96 27.14
#